data_AF-A0A9Q1M9J8-F1
#
_entry.id   AF-A0A9Q1M9J8-F1
#
_cell.length_a   1.000
_cell.length_b   1.000
_cell.length_c   1.000
_cell.angle_alpha   90.00
_cell.angle_beta   90.00
_cell.angle_gamma   90.00
#
_symmetry.space_group_name_H-M   'P 1'
#
loop_
_entity.id
_entity.type
_entity.pdbx_description
1 polymer ?
#
loop_
_entity_poly.entity_id
_entity_poly.type
_entity_poly.pdbx_seq_one_letter_code
_entity_poly.pdbx_strand_id
1 'polypeptide(L)'
;MATDAKVVLLPEIGPDGIARESPVISYTEKIIEEEQLQLRKYIDENYSKIRDVEKELANLNMEMKLTAGPKKAALKHMRKKIEVSTEKICIAKLKEEQARKLFKDEEDFKQKLCEDLNNLVRESSNSQLARLEELKRKLEALNPSRASTSPTLELNPVGPAPSSMTQDVSSVQGTQESSNGSSETTLKEGNARNAAAENGQNQQQEARGKKKINAQGRGKLSFDKKEEKDWRPCS
;
A
#
# COMPACT_ATOMS: atom_id res chain seq x y z
N MET A 1 14.99 -78.99 19.14
CA MET A 1 14.26 -80.26 19.15
C MET A 1 12.78 -79.96 18.96
N ALA A 2 12.31 -79.98 17.72
CA ALA A 2 10.90 -80.12 17.35
C ALA A 2 10.92 -80.62 15.90
N THR A 3 10.71 -81.91 15.73
CA THR A 3 10.65 -82.58 14.44
C THR A 3 9.39 -82.13 13.73
N ASP A 4 9.55 -81.31 12.70
CA ASP A 4 8.49 -80.94 11.76
C ASP A 4 8.08 -82.20 11.00
N ALA A 5 7.11 -82.92 11.55
CA ALA A 5 6.54 -84.09 10.91
C ALA A 5 5.78 -83.59 9.69
N LYS A 6 6.45 -83.62 8.53
CA LYS A 6 5.83 -83.46 7.22
C LYS A 6 4.69 -84.46 7.13
N VAL A 7 3.47 -84.01 7.41
CA VAL A 7 2.25 -84.81 7.27
C VAL A 7 2.08 -85.05 5.77
N VAL A 8 2.62 -86.16 5.29
CA VAL A 8 2.40 -86.62 3.92
C VAL A 8 0.99 -87.22 3.92
N LEU A 9 -0.02 -86.37 3.69
CA LEU A 9 -1.36 -86.81 3.37
C LEU A 9 -1.31 -87.48 1.99
N LEU A 10 -1.17 -88.81 1.98
CA LEU A 10 -1.27 -89.59 0.75
C LEU A 10 -2.68 -89.44 0.18
N PRO A 11 -2.84 -89.22 -1.14
CA PRO A 11 -4.16 -89.22 -1.78
C PRO A 11 -4.89 -90.53 -1.48
N GLU A 12 -6.17 -90.44 -1.14
CA GLU A 12 -7.00 -91.62 -0.88
C GLU A 12 -7.32 -92.27 -2.24
N ILE A 13 -6.65 -93.37 -2.57
CA ILE A 13 -6.85 -94.07 -3.84
C ILE A 13 -8.16 -94.84 -3.77
N GLY A 14 -9.13 -94.43 -4.60
CA GLY A 14 -10.41 -95.11 -4.71
C GLY A 14 -10.29 -96.53 -5.29
N PRO A 15 -11.34 -97.36 -5.20
CA PRO A 15 -11.34 -98.72 -5.77
C PRO A 15 -11.18 -98.76 -7.31
N ASP A 16 -11.30 -97.60 -7.96
CA ASP A 16 -11.05 -97.32 -9.38
C ASP A 16 -9.57 -96.99 -9.70
N GLY A 17 -8.68 -96.95 -8.70
CA GLY A 17 -7.27 -96.60 -8.87
C GLY A 17 -7.02 -95.09 -9.03
N ILE A 18 -8.06 -94.25 -8.85
CA ILE A 18 -7.97 -92.80 -9.01
C ILE A 18 -7.65 -92.18 -7.65
N ALA A 19 -6.62 -91.35 -7.61
CA ALA A 19 -6.27 -90.56 -6.43
C ALA A 19 -7.37 -89.53 -6.15
N ARG A 20 -8.07 -89.65 -5.01
CA ARG A 20 -9.04 -88.67 -4.54
C ARG A 20 -8.36 -87.73 -3.54
N GLU A 21 -8.55 -86.44 -3.76
CA GLU A 21 -8.06 -85.42 -2.85
C GLU A 21 -8.93 -85.39 -1.59
N SER A 22 -8.29 -85.32 -0.43
CA SER A 22 -9.01 -85.17 0.84
C SER A 22 -9.80 -83.85 0.81
N PRO A 23 -11.09 -83.83 1.22
CA PRO A 23 -11.90 -82.62 1.26
C PRO A 23 -11.26 -81.46 2.05
N VAL A 24 -10.39 -81.76 3.02
CA VAL A 24 -9.64 -80.77 3.80
C VAL A 24 -8.51 -80.14 2.98
N ILE A 25 -7.84 -80.95 2.13
CA ILE A 25 -6.76 -80.47 1.26
C ILE A 25 -7.33 -79.53 0.20
N SER A 26 -8.39 -79.93 -0.50
CA SER A 26 -9.01 -79.10 -1.54
C SER A 26 -9.59 -77.80 -0.98
N TYR A 27 -10.16 -77.83 0.23
CA TYR A 27 -10.63 -76.62 0.91
C TYR A 27 -9.47 -75.68 1.28
N THR A 28 -8.36 -76.22 1.80
CA THR A 28 -7.19 -75.42 2.18
C THR A 28 -6.49 -74.83 0.94
N GLU A 29 -6.39 -75.61 -0.14
CA GLU A 29 -5.82 -75.15 -1.40
C GLU A 29 -6.63 -73.99 -2.01
N LYS A 30 -7.97 -74.07 -1.95
CA LYS A 30 -8.85 -72.97 -2.36
C LYS A 30 -8.60 -71.68 -1.57
N ILE A 31 -8.40 -71.76 -0.25
CA ILE A 31 -8.08 -70.59 0.59
C ILE A 31 -6.72 -70.00 0.18
N ILE A 32 -5.71 -70.87 -0.03
CA ILE A 32 -4.38 -70.42 -0.43
C ILE A 32 -4.43 -69.72 -1.80
N GLU A 33 -5.16 -70.27 -2.77
CA GLU A 33 -5.34 -69.64 -4.09
C GLU A 33 -6.00 -68.26 -3.99
N GLU A 34 -7.02 -68.12 -3.14
CA GLU A 34 -7.71 -66.84 -2.93
C GLU A 34 -6.78 -65.79 -2.30
N GLU A 35 -6.02 -66.16 -1.27
CA GLU A 35 -5.03 -65.28 -0.63
C GLU A 35 -3.90 -64.89 -1.61
N GLN A 36 -3.41 -65.83 -2.43
CA GLN A 36 -2.41 -65.55 -3.46
C GLN A 36 -2.95 -64.58 -4.52
N LEU A 37 -4.21 -64.72 -4.91
CA LEU A 37 -4.86 -63.81 -5.85
C LEU A 37 -5.02 -62.40 -5.25
N GLN A 38 -5.46 -62.31 -3.99
CA GLN A 38 -5.57 -61.03 -3.29
C GLN A 38 -4.21 -60.34 -3.16
N LEU A 39 -3.16 -61.09 -2.81
CA LEU A 39 -1.82 -60.55 -2.68
C LEU A 39 -1.28 -59.99 -4.01
N ARG A 40 -1.49 -60.71 -5.12
CA ARG A 40 -1.12 -60.22 -6.45
C ARG A 40 -1.84 -58.92 -6.79
N LYS A 41 -3.15 -58.86 -6.55
CA LYS A 41 -3.94 -57.65 -6.77
C LYS A 41 -3.43 -56.47 -5.93
N TYR A 42 -3.15 -56.70 -4.65
CA TYR A 42 -2.61 -55.68 -3.75
C TYR A 42 -1.23 -55.17 -4.21
N ILE A 43 -0.37 -56.07 -4.67
CA ILE A 43 0.94 -55.73 -5.21
C ILE A 43 0.80 -54.87 -6.48
N ASP A 44 -0.05 -55.29 -7.43
CA ASP A 44 -0.28 -54.56 -8.68
C ASP A 44 -0.85 -53.15 -8.43
N GLU A 45 -1.81 -53.04 -7.50
CA GLU A 45 -2.37 -51.75 -7.08
C GLU A 45 -1.31 -50.85 -6.43
N ASN A 46 -0.44 -51.40 -5.57
CA ASN A 46 0.65 -50.62 -4.96
C ASN A 46 1.66 -50.14 -6.00
N TYR A 47 2.07 -51.01 -6.93
CA TYR A 47 2.95 -50.60 -8.01
C TYR A 47 2.31 -49.55 -8.92
N SER A 48 0.99 -49.62 -9.15
CA SER A 48 0.29 -48.55 -9.88
C SER A 48 0.32 -47.23 -9.12
N LYS A 49 0.00 -47.23 -7.82
CA LYS A 49 0.04 -46.04 -6.97
C LYS A 49 1.43 -45.41 -6.94
N ILE A 50 2.48 -46.22 -6.83
CA ILE A 50 3.87 -45.73 -6.84
C ILE A 50 4.15 -45.00 -8.16
N ARG A 51 3.79 -45.61 -9.31
CA ARG A 51 3.99 -44.97 -10.61
C ARG A 51 3.22 -43.65 -10.76
N ASP A 52 2.00 -43.60 -10.24
CA ASP A 52 1.18 -42.39 -10.29
C ASP A 52 1.82 -41.26 -9.47
N VAL A 53 2.27 -41.56 -8.25
CA VAL A 53 2.99 -40.60 -7.38
C VAL A 53 4.31 -40.14 -8.02
N GLU A 54 5.08 -41.05 -8.60
CA GLU A 54 6.32 -40.71 -9.31
C GLU A 54 6.07 -39.75 -10.48
N LYS A 55 4.99 -39.97 -11.22
CA LYS A 55 4.57 -39.11 -12.32
C LYS A 55 4.15 -37.72 -11.83
N GLU A 56 3.39 -37.64 -10.74
CA GLU A 56 3.01 -36.38 -10.11
C GLU A 56 4.22 -35.60 -9.58
N LEU A 57 5.17 -36.29 -8.93
CA LEU A 57 6.43 -35.67 -8.47
C LEU A 57 7.26 -35.14 -9.64
N ALA A 58 7.35 -35.89 -10.74
CA ALA A 58 8.04 -35.44 -11.95
C ALA A 58 7.38 -34.20 -12.55
N ASN A 59 6.04 -34.19 -12.64
CA ASN A 59 5.26 -33.05 -13.10
C ASN A 59 5.47 -31.81 -12.22
N LEU A 60 5.33 -31.96 -10.90
CA LEU A 60 5.50 -30.87 -9.95
C LEU A 60 6.91 -30.27 -10.01
N ASN A 61 7.94 -31.13 -10.09
CA ASN A 61 9.32 -30.69 -10.22
C ASN A 61 9.56 -29.90 -11.53
N MET A 62 8.94 -30.32 -12.63
CA MET A 62 9.02 -29.59 -13.89
C MET A 62 8.34 -28.22 -13.77
N GLU A 63 7.14 -28.16 -13.18
CA GLU A 63 6.41 -26.92 -12.95
C GLU A 63 7.22 -25.95 -12.09
N MET A 64 7.81 -26.42 -10.99
CA MET A 64 8.69 -25.62 -10.14
C MET A 64 9.87 -25.04 -10.94
N LYS A 65 10.49 -25.82 -11.83
CA LYS A 65 11.61 -25.35 -12.66
C LYS A 65 11.17 -24.32 -13.71
N LEU A 66 10.03 -24.54 -14.36
CA LEU A 66 9.49 -23.63 -15.38
C LEU A 66 9.03 -22.30 -14.77
N THR A 67 8.48 -22.33 -13.55
CA THR A 67 7.95 -21.14 -12.87
C THR A 67 9.00 -20.37 -12.07
N ALA A 68 10.06 -21.03 -11.58
CA ALA A 68 11.06 -20.40 -10.71
C ALA A 68 11.77 -19.21 -11.38
N GLY A 69 12.09 -19.30 -12.68
CA GLY A 69 12.78 -18.22 -13.41
C GLY A 69 11.89 -16.99 -13.63
N PRO A 70 10.78 -17.11 -14.38
CA PRO A 70 9.88 -15.98 -14.68
C PRO A 70 9.31 -15.32 -13.42
N LYS A 71 8.89 -16.11 -12.41
CA LYS A 71 8.37 -15.57 -11.14
C LYS A 71 9.43 -14.77 -10.38
N LYS A 72 10.67 -15.29 -10.29
CA LYS A 72 11.78 -14.58 -9.64
C LYS A 72 12.18 -13.32 -10.39
N ALA A 73 12.19 -13.35 -11.72
CA ALA A 73 12.49 -12.19 -12.55
C ALA A 73 11.44 -11.07 -12.38
N ALA A 74 10.14 -11.42 -12.38
CA ALA A 74 9.06 -10.48 -12.12
C ALA A 74 9.18 -9.83 -10.73
N LEU A 75 9.42 -10.63 -9.69
CA LEU A 75 9.63 -10.12 -8.33
C LEU A 75 10.85 -9.19 -8.23
N LYS A 76 11.97 -9.54 -8.87
CA LYS A 76 13.17 -8.69 -8.91
C LYS A 76 12.89 -7.36 -9.62
N HIS A 77 12.16 -7.40 -10.73
CA HIS A 77 11.75 -6.20 -11.47
C HIS A 77 10.82 -5.30 -10.63
N MET A 78 9.82 -5.88 -9.95
CA MET A 78 8.94 -5.13 -9.04
C MET A 78 9.71 -4.47 -7.91
N ARG A 79 10.65 -5.18 -7.27
CA ARG A 79 11.53 -4.60 -6.25
C ARG A 79 12.32 -3.41 -6.79
N LYS A 80 12.88 -3.52 -8.00
CA LYS A 80 13.62 -2.42 -8.61
C LYS A 80 12.73 -1.22 -8.92
N LYS A 81 11.50 -1.45 -9.40
CA LYS A 81 10.51 -0.39 -9.60
C LYS A 81 10.17 0.34 -8.30
N ILE A 82 9.98 -0.42 -7.21
CA ILE A 82 9.71 0.14 -5.88
C ILE A 82 10.89 1.02 -5.44
N GLU A 83 12.12 0.50 -5.47
CA GLU A 83 13.33 1.23 -5.08
C GLU A 83 13.46 2.56 -5.84
N VAL A 84 13.32 2.53 -7.16
CA VAL A 84 13.38 3.74 -8.00
C VAL A 84 12.25 4.71 -7.68
N SER A 85 11.04 4.21 -7.41
CA SER A 85 9.90 5.07 -7.06
C SER A 85 10.08 5.74 -5.70
N THR A 86 10.58 5.01 -4.71
CA THR A 86 10.87 5.53 -3.37
C THR A 86 11.94 6.61 -3.43
N GLU A 87 13.03 6.39 -4.18
CA GLU A 87 14.10 7.38 -4.33
C GLU A 87 13.55 8.70 -4.92
N LYS A 88 12.70 8.60 -5.95
CA LYS A 88 12.04 9.79 -6.53
C LYS A 88 11.16 10.51 -5.51
N ILE A 89 10.42 9.78 -4.68
CA ILE A 89 9.58 10.35 -3.62
C ILE A 89 10.45 11.06 -2.58
N CYS A 90 11.57 10.46 -2.16
CA CYS A 90 12.49 11.09 -1.21
C CYS A 90 13.07 12.40 -1.75
N ILE A 91 13.53 12.41 -3.00
CA ILE A 91 14.04 13.64 -3.65
C ILE A 91 12.95 14.70 -3.75
N ALA A 92 11.71 14.32 -4.11
CA ALA A 92 10.60 15.25 -4.20
C ALA A 92 10.23 15.84 -2.83
N LYS A 93 10.18 15.02 -1.78
CA LYS A 93 9.91 15.47 -0.40
C LYS A 93 10.98 16.44 0.10
N LEU A 94 12.25 16.18 -0.17
CA LEU A 94 13.33 17.08 0.23
C LEU A 94 13.17 18.47 -0.43
N LYS A 95 12.82 18.50 -1.72
CA LYS A 95 12.55 19.76 -2.44
C LYS A 95 11.30 20.48 -1.90
N GLU A 96 10.25 19.73 -1.60
CA GLU A 96 9.04 20.27 -0.99
C GLU A 96 9.35 20.90 0.38
N GLU A 97 10.13 20.24 1.22
CA GLU A 97 10.50 20.76 2.54
C GLU A 97 11.34 22.04 2.42
N GLN A 98 12.28 22.10 1.48
CA GLN A 98 13.05 23.32 1.20
C GLN A 98 12.16 24.46 0.74
N ALA A 99 11.23 24.22 -0.18
CA ALA A 99 10.30 25.24 -0.65
C ALA A 99 9.38 25.75 0.47
N ARG A 100 8.90 24.85 1.34
CA ARG A 100 8.08 25.20 2.51
C ARG A 100 8.85 26.08 3.51
N LYS A 101 10.15 25.82 3.72
CA LYS A 101 11.00 26.64 4.60
C LYS A 101 11.17 28.05 4.04
N LEU A 102 11.52 28.17 2.76
CA LEU A 102 11.66 29.46 2.10
C LEU A 102 10.36 30.29 2.15
N PHE A 103 9.22 29.64 1.95
CA PHE A 103 7.91 30.31 2.05
C PHE A 103 7.64 30.87 3.45
N LYS A 104 7.95 30.10 4.50
CA LYS A 104 7.81 30.57 5.88
C LYS A 104 8.75 31.73 6.20
N ASP A 105 10.00 31.63 5.77
CA ASP A 105 10.99 32.70 5.98
C ASP A 105 10.54 34.01 5.29
N GLU A 106 9.94 33.92 4.10
CA GLU A 106 9.33 35.07 3.41
C GLU A 106 8.10 35.63 4.13
N GLU A 107 7.24 34.77 4.70
CA GLU A 107 6.08 35.21 5.50
C GLU A 107 6.52 35.93 6.78
N ASP A 108 7.49 35.38 7.50
CA ASP A 108 8.05 35.98 8.72
C ASP A 108 8.72 37.33 8.41
N PHE A 109 9.45 37.43 7.29
CA PHE A 109 10.04 38.68 6.84
C PHE A 109 8.99 39.75 6.50
N LYS A 110 7.91 39.36 5.81
CA LYS A 110 6.77 40.27 5.52
C LYS A 110 6.10 40.74 6.79
N GLN A 111 5.86 39.83 7.75
CA GLN A 111 5.27 40.16 9.04
C GLN A 111 6.13 41.18 9.79
N LYS A 112 7.45 40.97 9.83
CA LYS A 112 8.38 41.92 10.42
C LYS A 112 8.30 43.31 9.76
N LEU A 113 8.22 43.36 8.43
CA LEU A 113 8.13 44.63 7.71
C LEU A 113 6.81 45.38 8.01
N CYS A 114 5.71 44.64 8.15
CA CYS A 114 4.42 45.19 8.57
C CYS A 114 4.49 45.76 9.99
N GLU A 115 5.17 45.06 10.91
CA GLU A 115 5.40 45.53 12.28
C GLU A 115 6.27 46.79 12.32
N ASP A 116 7.39 46.79 11.60
CA ASP A 116 8.30 47.94 11.49
C ASP A 116 7.56 49.17 10.92
N LEU A 117 6.72 49.00 9.90
CA LEU A 117 5.89 50.06 9.34
C LEU A 117 4.88 50.61 10.36
N ASN A 118 4.18 49.72 11.07
CA ASN A 118 3.21 50.12 12.09
C ASN A 118 3.88 50.89 13.24
N ASN A 119 5.07 50.44 13.65
CA ASN A 119 5.89 51.14 14.64
C ASN A 119 6.28 52.54 14.15
N LEU A 120 6.78 52.67 12.91
CA LEU A 120 7.13 53.96 12.32
C LEU A 120 5.94 54.93 12.26
N VAL A 121 4.77 54.45 11.84
CA VAL A 121 3.53 55.24 11.80
C VAL A 121 3.15 55.73 13.20
N ARG A 122 3.21 54.85 14.20
CA ARG A 122 2.90 55.18 15.60
C ARG A 122 3.91 56.18 16.18
N GLU A 123 5.20 55.96 15.97
CA GLU A 123 6.28 56.85 16.42
C GLU A 123 6.17 58.23 15.78
N SER A 124 5.90 58.29 14.47
CA SER A 124 5.69 59.55 13.74
C SER A 124 4.47 60.30 14.29
N SER A 125 3.34 59.62 14.50
CA SER A 125 2.13 60.22 15.07
C SER A 125 2.38 60.76 16.48
N ASN A 126 3.03 59.96 17.34
CA ASN A 126 3.36 60.37 18.71
C ASN A 126 4.34 61.55 18.73
N SER A 127 5.33 61.56 17.84
CA SER A 127 6.28 62.67 17.71
C SER A 127 5.59 63.96 17.26
N GLN A 128 4.69 63.87 16.27
CA GLN A 128 3.88 65.00 15.81
C GLN A 128 2.96 65.53 16.93
N LEU A 129 2.32 64.63 17.68
CA LEU A 129 1.46 65.00 18.81
C LEU A 129 2.26 65.72 19.90
N ALA A 130 3.40 65.17 20.32
CA ALA A 130 4.26 65.79 21.32
C ALA A 130 4.71 67.20 20.90
N ARG A 131 5.03 67.39 19.61
CA ARG A 131 5.37 68.70 19.05
C ARG A 131 4.20 69.68 19.10
N LEU A 132 2.97 69.23 18.79
CA LEU A 132 1.76 70.05 18.89
C LEU A 132 1.46 70.44 20.34
N GLU A 133 1.62 69.51 21.28
CA GLU A 133 1.45 69.77 22.72
C GLU A 133 2.49 70.78 23.25
N GLU A 134 3.74 70.70 22.78
CA GLU A 134 4.77 71.70 23.13
C GLU A 134 4.41 73.09 22.58
N LEU A 135 3.98 73.18 21.32
CA LEU A 135 3.55 74.45 20.71
C LEU A 135 2.34 75.03 21.45
N LYS A 136 1.37 74.18 21.81
CA LYS A 136 0.22 74.57 22.64
C LYS A 136 0.68 75.15 23.97
N ARG A 137 1.60 74.47 24.68
CA ARG A 137 2.17 74.95 25.95
C ARG A 137 2.91 76.29 25.80
N LYS A 138 3.68 76.47 24.73
CA LYS A 138 4.36 77.75 24.42
C LYS A 138 3.36 78.87 24.14
N LEU A 139 2.30 78.59 23.39
CA LEU A 139 1.24 79.56 23.08
C LEU A 139 0.45 79.97 24.32
N GLU A 140 0.17 79.02 25.22
CA GLU A 140 -0.45 79.28 26.53
C GLU A 140 0.44 80.18 27.40
N ALA A 141 1.75 79.93 27.45
CA ALA A 141 2.70 80.75 28.20
C ALA A 141 2.83 82.20 27.68
N LEU A 142 2.67 82.41 26.37
CA LEU A 142 2.68 83.75 25.75
C LEU A 142 1.37 84.52 25.94
N ASN A 143 0.30 83.86 26.41
CA ASN A 143 -0.98 84.47 26.75
C ASN A 143 -1.28 84.34 28.26
N PRO A 144 -0.45 84.92 29.15
CA PRO A 144 -0.62 84.77 30.61
C PRO A 144 -1.95 85.35 31.12
N SER A 145 -2.58 86.25 30.37
CA SER A 145 -3.85 86.91 30.72
C SER A 145 -5.09 86.00 30.70
N ARG A 146 -4.97 84.70 30.35
CA ARG A 146 -6.09 83.74 30.39
C ARG A 146 -5.92 82.59 31.39
N ALA A 147 -4.85 82.59 32.20
CA ALA A 147 -4.60 81.55 33.20
C ALA A 147 -5.38 81.72 34.52
N SER A 148 -6.06 82.85 34.73
CA SER A 148 -6.98 83.07 35.86
C SER A 148 -8.42 83.20 35.38
N THR A 149 -9.04 82.11 34.92
CA THR A 149 -10.48 81.84 35.13
C THR A 149 -10.77 80.38 34.83
N SER A 150 -10.75 79.55 35.86
CA SER A 150 -11.79 78.52 36.01
C SER A 150 -12.13 78.50 37.51
N PRO A 151 -13.35 78.22 37.96
CA PRO A 151 -14.52 77.69 37.25
C PRO A 151 -15.74 78.63 37.36
N THR A 152 -16.82 78.46 36.58
CA THR A 152 -18.21 78.81 36.99
C THR A 152 -19.23 78.44 35.89
N LEU A 153 -20.09 77.48 36.24
CA LEU A 153 -21.52 77.31 35.89
C LEU A 153 -21.97 77.53 34.44
N GLU A 154 -22.42 76.45 33.80
CA GLU A 154 -23.87 76.27 33.58
C GLU A 154 -24.20 74.78 33.42
N LEU A 155 -24.41 74.12 34.56
CA LEU A 155 -25.33 72.98 34.60
C LEU A 155 -26.73 73.60 34.46
N ASN A 156 -27.46 73.26 33.40
CA ASN A 156 -28.91 73.37 33.41
C ASN A 156 -29.48 72.10 34.06
N PRO A 157 -30.21 72.20 35.19
CA PRO A 157 -31.01 71.13 35.73
C PRO A 157 -32.48 71.35 35.35
N VAL A 158 -33.04 70.46 34.54
CA VAL A 158 -34.49 70.22 34.55
C VAL A 158 -34.68 68.80 35.01
N GLY A 159 -35.44 68.69 36.10
CA GLY A 159 -35.52 67.57 37.01
C GLY A 159 -36.31 66.34 36.52
N PRO A 160 -36.66 65.42 37.45
CA PRO A 160 -36.46 63.98 37.22
C PRO A 160 -37.74 63.11 37.26
N ALA A 161 -37.51 61.84 36.91
CA ALA A 161 -38.14 60.61 37.43
C ALA A 161 -39.26 59.97 36.58
N PRO A 162 -39.64 58.70 36.85
CA PRO A 162 -38.91 57.50 36.45
C PRO A 162 -39.83 56.41 35.85
N SER A 163 -39.29 55.39 35.18
CA SER A 163 -39.87 54.03 35.27
C SER A 163 -38.85 52.97 34.85
N SER A 164 -38.75 51.98 35.72
CA SER A 164 -37.95 50.77 35.65
C SER A 164 -38.75 49.64 34.99
N MET A 165 -38.08 48.47 34.88
CA MET A 165 -38.59 47.11 34.60
C MET A 165 -38.48 46.67 33.12
N THR A 166 -37.45 45.92 32.70
CA THR A 166 -37.04 44.52 32.94
C THR A 166 -37.69 43.47 32.01
N GLN A 167 -36.83 42.53 31.55
CA GLN A 167 -37.07 41.19 30.97
C GLN A 167 -37.48 41.15 29.50
N ASP A 168 -36.67 40.58 28.59
CA ASP A 168 -36.30 39.17 28.36
C ASP A 168 -37.38 38.38 27.58
N VAL A 169 -36.92 37.39 26.80
CA VAL A 169 -37.63 36.35 26.03
C VAL A 169 -37.81 36.57 24.52
N SER A 170 -36.85 36.00 23.78
CA SER A 170 -37.01 34.87 22.82
C SER A 170 -37.98 34.93 21.61
N SER A 171 -37.38 34.59 20.46
CA SER A 171 -37.78 33.50 19.54
C SER A 171 -38.40 33.80 18.17
N VAL A 172 -38.09 32.85 17.27
CA VAL A 172 -38.70 32.46 15.99
C VAL A 172 -38.07 33.13 14.74
N GLN A 173 -37.16 32.50 13.98
CA GLN A 173 -37.18 31.22 13.21
C GLN A 173 -37.85 31.37 11.83
N GLY A 174 -37.18 30.84 10.80
CA GLY A 174 -37.58 30.86 9.39
C GLY A 174 -36.40 30.49 8.49
N THR A 175 -35.82 29.30 8.66
CA THR A 175 -36.15 28.06 7.90
C THR A 175 -35.28 27.94 6.65
N GLN A 176 -34.29 27.08 6.83
CA GLN A 176 -33.51 26.36 5.83
C GLN A 176 -34.42 25.36 5.10
N GLU A 177 -34.27 25.19 3.79
CA GLU A 177 -34.48 23.88 3.18
C GLU A 177 -33.36 23.54 2.19
N SER A 178 -32.71 22.44 2.55
CA SER A 178 -31.83 21.60 1.74
C SER A 178 -32.72 20.65 0.94
N SER A 179 -32.40 20.37 -0.32
CA SER A 179 -32.89 19.15 -0.98
C SER A 179 -31.77 18.41 -1.70
N ASN A 180 -31.64 17.15 -1.30
CA ASN A 180 -30.90 16.11 -1.99
C ASN A 180 -31.67 15.66 -3.25
N GLY A 181 -30.93 15.24 -4.27
CA GLY A 181 -31.25 13.99 -4.97
C GLY A 181 -31.39 14.04 -6.49
N SER A 182 -30.65 13.12 -7.12
CA SER A 182 -31.10 12.23 -8.22
C SER A 182 -30.50 12.43 -9.62
N SER A 183 -29.66 11.44 -9.95
CA SER A 183 -29.47 10.64 -11.17
C SER A 183 -29.98 11.06 -12.56
N GLU A 184 -29.12 10.68 -13.53
CA GLU A 184 -29.35 10.37 -14.96
C GLU A 184 -29.84 11.51 -15.86
N THR A 185 -29.13 11.84 -16.95
CA THR A 185 -29.33 11.13 -18.22
C THR A 185 -28.23 11.40 -19.27
N THR A 186 -28.03 10.35 -20.05
CA THR A 186 -27.23 10.06 -21.26
C THR A 186 -27.25 11.10 -22.39
N LEU A 187 -26.20 11.09 -23.25
CA LEU A 187 -26.19 10.95 -24.74
C LEU A 187 -24.85 11.49 -25.32
N LYS A 188 -23.93 10.60 -25.72
CA LYS A 188 -23.59 10.14 -27.10
C LYS A 188 -22.44 10.94 -27.75
N GLU A 189 -21.30 10.29 -28.04
CA GLU A 189 -20.95 9.64 -29.33
C GLU A 189 -20.37 10.70 -30.30
N GLY A 190 -19.16 10.65 -30.86
CA GLY A 190 -18.32 9.55 -31.31
C GLY A 190 -17.98 9.79 -32.79
N ASN A 191 -16.74 10.16 -33.13
CA ASN A 191 -16.04 9.92 -34.43
C ASN A 191 -14.70 10.66 -34.38
N ALA A 192 -13.50 10.09 -34.47
CA ALA A 192 -12.94 9.13 -35.44
C ALA A 192 -12.92 9.64 -36.89
N ARG A 193 -11.75 9.44 -37.53
CA ARG A 193 -11.32 9.66 -38.93
C ARG A 193 -10.65 11.02 -39.22
N ASN A 194 -9.52 11.13 -39.93
CA ASN A 194 -8.66 10.23 -40.73
C ASN A 194 -7.31 10.97 -40.95
N ALA A 195 -6.13 10.35 -40.87
CA ALA A 195 -5.42 9.50 -41.85
C ALA A 195 -4.87 10.23 -43.10
N ALA A 196 -3.55 10.17 -43.28
CA ALA A 196 -2.79 10.02 -44.53
C ALA A 196 -1.31 9.76 -44.15
N ALA A 197 -0.78 8.54 -44.31
CA ALA A 197 -0.08 8.01 -45.50
C ALA A 197 1.31 8.68 -45.66
N GLU A 198 2.43 7.96 -45.79
CA GLU A 198 2.72 7.07 -46.92
C GLU A 198 4.06 6.30 -46.72
N ASN A 199 4.13 5.07 -47.27
CA ASN A 199 5.28 4.28 -47.77
C ASN A 199 6.55 4.08 -46.89
N GLY A 200 7.13 2.89 -46.66
CA GLY A 200 7.10 1.63 -47.40
C GLY A 200 8.50 1.30 -47.94
N GLN A 201 9.19 0.26 -47.41
CA GLN A 201 9.96 -0.75 -48.18
C GLN A 201 10.84 -1.67 -47.31
N ASN A 202 10.77 -2.94 -47.68
CA ASN A 202 11.49 -4.12 -47.23
C ASN A 202 12.96 -4.12 -47.71
N GLN A 203 13.92 -4.52 -46.87
CA GLN A 203 15.07 -5.33 -47.33
C GLN A 203 15.84 -6.01 -46.18
N GLN A 204 16.10 -7.29 -46.44
CA GLN A 204 16.82 -8.29 -45.68
C GLN A 204 18.30 -8.28 -46.11
N GLN A 205 19.27 -8.35 -45.19
CA GLN A 205 20.60 -8.88 -45.50
C GLN A 205 21.38 -9.37 -44.27
N GLU A 206 21.91 -10.58 -44.40
CA GLU A 206 22.77 -11.33 -43.48
C GLU A 206 24.24 -10.84 -43.54
N ALA A 207 24.96 -10.88 -42.41
CA ALA A 207 26.39 -11.28 -42.32
C ALA A 207 26.78 -11.38 -40.83
N ARG A 208 26.81 -12.59 -40.24
CA ARG A 208 28.00 -13.46 -40.11
C ARG A 208 29.08 -12.92 -39.15
N GLY A 209 29.00 -13.31 -37.89
CA GLY A 209 30.09 -13.20 -36.90
C GLY A 209 30.09 -14.39 -35.95
N LYS A 210 30.80 -15.46 -36.31
CA LYS A 210 31.03 -16.67 -35.52
C LYS A 210 32.00 -16.39 -34.36
N LYS A 211 31.70 -16.87 -33.14
CA LYS A 211 32.66 -17.60 -32.30
C LYS A 211 31.94 -18.41 -31.21
N LYS A 212 32.36 -19.66 -31.10
CA LYS A 212 31.83 -20.80 -30.34
C LYS A 212 32.92 -21.19 -29.34
N ILE A 213 32.54 -21.47 -28.08
CA ILE A 213 33.18 -22.31 -27.02
C ILE A 213 32.69 -21.78 -25.66
N ASN A 214 32.47 -22.51 -24.56
CA ASN A 214 32.64 -23.91 -24.16
C ASN A 214 31.71 -24.14 -22.94
N ALA A 215 31.26 -25.37 -22.71
CA ALA A 215 30.60 -25.79 -21.48
C ALA A 215 31.62 -26.39 -20.50
N GLN A 216 31.59 -26.03 -19.20
CA GLN A 216 31.85 -26.93 -18.05
C GLN A 216 31.92 -26.21 -16.69
N GLY A 217 31.41 -26.88 -15.65
CA GLY A 217 31.65 -26.63 -14.21
C GLY A 217 30.50 -25.90 -13.52
N ARG A 218 29.53 -26.51 -12.84
CA ARG A 218 29.55 -27.43 -11.68
C ARG A 218 30.22 -26.85 -10.44
N GLY A 219 29.40 -26.34 -9.53
CA GLY A 219 29.65 -26.37 -8.09
C GLY A 219 29.97 -25.03 -7.42
N LYS A 220 28.98 -24.43 -6.75
CA LYS A 220 28.83 -24.45 -5.28
C LYS A 220 27.86 -23.33 -4.88
N LEU A 221 26.81 -23.75 -4.18
CA LEU A 221 25.93 -22.87 -3.41
C LEU A 221 26.77 -22.24 -2.29
N SER A 222 27.01 -20.93 -2.35
CA SER A 222 27.20 -20.14 -1.14
C SER A 222 25.83 -19.59 -0.73
N PHE A 223 25.31 -20.12 0.37
CA PHE A 223 24.22 -19.52 1.10
C PHE A 223 24.78 -18.27 1.79
N ASP A 224 24.72 -17.11 1.13
CA ASP A 224 25.00 -15.85 1.79
C ASP A 224 23.79 -15.45 2.62
N LYS A 225 23.96 -15.64 3.93
CA LYS A 225 23.09 -15.17 5.00
C LYS A 225 23.57 -13.77 5.39
N LYS A 226 22.63 -12.82 5.45
CA LYS A 226 22.72 -11.38 5.85
C LYS A 226 22.67 -10.40 4.68
N GLU A 227 21.53 -9.73 4.56
CA GLU A 227 21.39 -8.34 5.00
C GLU A 227 19.89 -8.02 5.03
N GLU A 228 19.28 -8.18 6.19
CA GLU A 228 18.03 -7.53 6.52
C GLU A 228 18.38 -6.06 6.76
N LYS A 229 18.29 -5.25 5.69
CA LYS A 229 18.38 -3.80 5.79
C LYS A 229 17.01 -3.28 6.18
N ASP A 230 16.93 -2.87 7.45
CA ASP A 230 15.84 -2.09 8.00
C ASP A 230 15.47 -0.95 7.05
N TRP A 231 14.27 -1.04 6.48
CA TRP A 231 13.62 0.08 5.83
C TRP A 231 13.19 1.07 6.90
N ARG A 232 14.03 2.07 7.18
CA ARG A 232 13.55 3.26 7.91
C ARG A 232 12.80 4.17 6.94
N PRO A 233 11.55 4.55 7.24
CA PRO A 233 10.88 5.63 6.52
C PRO A 233 11.64 6.93 6.79
N CYS A 234 11.97 7.68 5.73
CA CYS A 234 12.41 9.06 5.87
C CYS A 234 11.27 9.84 6.54
N SER A 235 11.52 10.26 7.78
CA SER A 235 10.65 11.14 8.57
C SER A 235 11.04 12.59 8.33
#